data_AF-A0A5M9K1N5-F1
#
_entry.id   AF-A0A5M9K1N5-F1
#
_cell.length_a   1.000
_cell.length_b   1.000
_cell.length_c   1.000
_cell.angle_alpha   90.00
_cell.angle_beta   90.00
_cell.angle_gamma   90.00
#
_symmetry.space_group_name_H-M   'P 1'
#
loop_
_entity.id
_entity.type
_entity.pdbx_description
1 polymer ?
#
loop_
_entity_poly.entity_id
_entity_poly.type
_entity_poly.pdbx_seq_one_letter_code
_entity_poly.pdbx_strand_id
1 'polypeptide(L)'
;MAILHDLPSSLERLPTEPPQVPSPPKAASTPSNTEPLTSNWPQTHDLAGSNVPFRLEGEIGSLVIRGTIPPEINGTFYRITCDPFVPPHPQNIPLDGDGHISAFRFHHGVVDVKMRYIETERYKLERRAQRALFGLYRNPYTHHPCVRAAVDSTANTNLVMWAGKLLGLKEAALPYEVDGETLETVGYDPFGGEGVKSKTFTGHPKVDPFTEELVVFGYEAKGLATLDVVTYTLDKAGKKVEELWLQSPWCAFIHDCAITENWLILVCWCFEADIERMKKGGQHWAWDYEKPATFIVVPRRRSTPLPEGWKEGETRYYEWKNCMPVHTAGAWEGKDGKLYMETSRVHDNAFPFFPPEDGRMPSPDTKGDFVRWEFDLSKPSGTKIPDPSILLDVPCEFPRIDERFMTKEYEWVFLDVFIPEESDGKSNIYQGLNGLAMHSNKTNETRYFYAGDGSHVQEPIFIPRSKDAKEGDGWVVAMIEERIANRCVLVVIDTREFEKAIAIIEFAVPYQSSSTW
;
A
#
# COMPACT_ATOMS: atom_id res chain seq x y z
N MET A 1 -43.74 -73.97 25.26
CA MET A 1 -45.08 -74.50 24.94
C MET A 1 -45.45 -73.92 23.58
N ALA A 2 -45.38 -74.74 22.52
CA ALA A 2 -45.97 -74.56 21.16
C ALA A 2 -45.64 -73.27 20.35
N ILE A 3 -45.42 -73.23 19.02
CA ILE A 3 -45.19 -74.16 17.90
C ILE A 3 -45.18 -73.28 16.61
N LEU A 4 -44.34 -73.60 15.61
CA LEU A 4 -44.47 -73.30 14.14
C LEU A 4 -44.29 -71.83 13.66
N HIS A 5 -43.82 -71.48 12.45
CA HIS A 5 -43.31 -72.15 11.24
C HIS A 5 -42.54 -71.11 10.38
N ASP A 6 -41.61 -71.59 9.56
CA ASP A 6 -41.10 -71.08 8.27
C ASP A 6 -40.04 -69.95 8.13
N LEU A 7 -38.90 -70.40 7.59
CA LEU A 7 -37.71 -69.77 6.97
C LEU A 7 -38.06 -69.13 5.58
N PRO A 8 -37.21 -68.33 4.87
CA PRO A 8 -35.74 -68.45 4.84
C PRO A 8 -34.88 -67.17 4.73
N SER A 9 -33.58 -67.45 4.83
CA SER A 9 -32.38 -66.64 4.71
C SER A 9 -32.22 -65.80 3.44
N SER A 10 -31.87 -64.53 3.61
CA SER A 10 -30.78 -63.86 2.87
C SER A 10 -30.46 -62.52 3.55
N LEU A 11 -29.26 -62.42 4.15
CA LEU A 11 -28.69 -61.17 4.63
C LEU A 11 -27.73 -60.67 3.54
N GLU A 12 -28.27 -59.87 2.61
CA GLU A 12 -27.44 -59.04 1.73
C GLU A 12 -27.13 -57.71 2.43
N ARG A 13 -25.87 -57.29 2.27
CA ARG A 13 -25.31 -56.07 2.86
C ARG A 13 -25.99 -54.84 2.26
N LEU A 14 -26.47 -53.94 3.12
CA LEU A 14 -26.94 -52.61 2.72
C LEU A 14 -25.75 -51.76 2.24
N PRO A 15 -25.86 -51.03 1.12
CA PRO A 15 -24.83 -50.11 0.66
C PRO A 15 -24.79 -48.84 1.50
N THR A 16 -23.57 -48.41 1.83
CA THR A 16 -23.23 -47.12 2.45
C THR A 16 -23.08 -46.06 1.36
N GLU A 17 -24.11 -45.29 1.07
CA GLU A 17 -23.98 -43.99 0.41
C GLU A 17 -24.89 -42.96 1.10
N PRO A 18 -24.38 -41.75 1.41
CA PRO A 18 -25.20 -40.68 1.94
C PRO A 18 -26.14 -40.13 0.84
N PRO A 19 -27.32 -39.59 1.20
CA PRO A 19 -28.29 -39.11 0.23
C PRO A 19 -27.73 -37.93 -0.58
N GLN A 20 -27.82 -38.04 -1.91
CA GLN A 20 -27.54 -36.93 -2.81
C GLN A 20 -28.56 -35.79 -2.59
N VAL A 21 -28.08 -34.66 -2.10
CA VAL A 21 -28.84 -33.40 -2.11
C VAL A 21 -28.88 -32.92 -3.56
N PRO A 22 -30.07 -32.69 -4.16
CA PRO A 22 -30.16 -32.18 -5.51
C PRO A 22 -29.58 -30.77 -5.58
N SER A 23 -28.66 -30.55 -6.51
CA SER A 23 -28.14 -29.21 -6.86
C SER A 23 -29.30 -28.25 -7.12
N PRO A 24 -29.23 -26.98 -6.70
CA PRO A 24 -30.25 -26.00 -7.05
C PRO A 24 -30.35 -25.91 -8.58
N PRO A 25 -31.55 -25.69 -9.15
CA PRO A 25 -31.72 -25.58 -10.58
C PRO A 25 -30.84 -24.43 -11.08
N LYS A 26 -29.96 -24.71 -12.05
CA LYS A 26 -29.26 -23.66 -12.80
C LYS A 26 -30.32 -22.69 -13.30
N ALA A 27 -30.26 -21.44 -12.84
CA ALA A 27 -31.08 -20.38 -13.38
C ALA A 27 -30.89 -20.41 -14.90
N ALA A 28 -31.98 -20.61 -15.65
CA ALA A 28 -31.96 -20.54 -17.09
C ALA A 28 -31.55 -19.10 -17.47
N SER A 29 -30.31 -18.91 -17.90
CA SER A 29 -29.88 -17.63 -18.44
C SER A 29 -30.70 -17.38 -19.69
N THR A 30 -31.53 -16.34 -19.64
CA THR A 30 -32.26 -15.87 -20.82
C THR A 30 -31.21 -15.51 -21.87
N PRO A 31 -31.30 -15.98 -23.14
CA PRO A 31 -30.34 -15.60 -24.16
C PRO A 31 -30.40 -14.08 -24.32
N SER A 32 -29.26 -13.44 -24.05
CA SER A 32 -29.07 -12.01 -24.25
C SER A 32 -29.16 -11.72 -25.74
N ASN A 33 -30.06 -10.80 -26.13
CA ASN A 33 -30.10 -10.24 -27.50
C ASN A 33 -28.95 -9.23 -27.75
N THR A 34 -28.02 -9.08 -26.81
CA THR A 34 -26.78 -8.34 -27.03
C THR A 34 -25.70 -9.35 -27.43
N GLU A 35 -25.25 -9.27 -28.69
CA GLU A 35 -23.96 -9.84 -29.05
C GLU A 35 -22.87 -9.21 -28.17
N PRO A 36 -21.82 -9.94 -27.79
CA PRO A 36 -20.76 -9.39 -26.95
C PRO A 36 -20.07 -8.22 -27.68
N LEU A 37 -20.32 -7.01 -27.20
CA LEU A 37 -19.63 -5.80 -27.65
C LEU A 37 -18.19 -5.79 -27.11
N THR A 38 -17.23 -5.41 -27.94
CA THR A 38 -15.84 -5.21 -27.52
C THR A 38 -15.64 -3.81 -26.94
N SER A 39 -14.86 -3.72 -25.88
CA SER A 39 -14.42 -2.46 -25.27
C SER A 39 -12.91 -2.30 -25.44
N ASN A 40 -12.45 -1.08 -25.68
CA ASN A 40 -11.03 -0.75 -25.66
C ASN A 40 -10.50 -0.55 -24.22
N TRP A 41 -11.39 -0.56 -23.22
CA TRP A 41 -10.99 -0.55 -21.83
C TRP A 41 -10.44 -1.94 -21.47
N PRO A 42 -9.19 -2.03 -21.01
CA PRO A 42 -8.72 -3.27 -20.42
C PRO A 42 -9.56 -3.57 -19.16
N GLN A 43 -9.70 -4.85 -18.81
CA GLN A 43 -10.07 -5.18 -17.44
C GLN A 43 -8.98 -4.61 -16.53
N THR A 44 -9.33 -3.71 -15.63
CA THR A 44 -8.34 -3.10 -14.73
C THR A 44 -8.00 -4.12 -13.66
N HIS A 45 -6.83 -4.73 -13.70
CA HIS A 45 -6.43 -5.71 -12.70
C HIS A 45 -5.89 -5.02 -11.45
N ASP A 46 -6.73 -4.46 -10.57
CA ASP A 46 -6.23 -3.99 -9.27
C ASP A 46 -5.55 -5.15 -8.50
N LEU A 47 -4.59 -4.82 -7.62
CA LEU A 47 -3.88 -5.80 -6.80
C LEU A 47 -4.84 -6.61 -5.92
N ALA A 48 -6.05 -6.10 -5.62
CA ALA A 48 -7.07 -6.82 -4.85
C ALA A 48 -8.54 -6.50 -5.22
N GLY A 49 -8.85 -5.43 -5.96
CA GLY A 49 -10.23 -4.91 -6.11
C GLY A 49 -10.95 -5.08 -7.45
N SER A 50 -12.10 -4.40 -7.59
CA SER A 50 -12.96 -4.38 -8.79
C SER A 50 -12.24 -4.01 -10.09
N ASN A 51 -12.66 -4.62 -11.21
CA ASN A 51 -12.00 -4.53 -12.52
C ASN A 51 -12.50 -3.40 -13.45
N VAL A 52 -13.14 -2.35 -12.90
CA VAL A 52 -13.77 -1.29 -13.72
C VAL A 52 -13.32 0.12 -13.26
N PRO A 53 -12.88 0.99 -14.19
CA PRO A 53 -12.57 2.39 -13.87
C PRO A 53 -13.77 3.13 -13.28
N PHE A 54 -13.54 3.97 -12.27
CA PHE A 54 -14.62 4.66 -11.56
C PHE A 54 -14.92 6.04 -12.16
N ARG A 55 -13.92 6.92 -12.14
CA ARG A 55 -13.82 8.21 -12.83
C ARG A 55 -14.88 9.24 -12.46
N LEU A 56 -15.54 9.09 -11.31
CA LEU A 56 -16.55 10.04 -10.82
C LEU A 56 -15.89 11.14 -9.98
N GLU A 57 -16.00 12.37 -10.45
CA GLU A 57 -15.74 13.55 -9.65
C GLU A 57 -17.06 14.10 -9.09
N GLY A 58 -17.14 14.35 -7.78
CA GLY A 58 -18.38 14.81 -7.18
C GLY A 58 -18.31 15.07 -5.69
N GLU A 59 -19.44 15.48 -5.12
CA GLU A 59 -19.64 15.70 -3.69
C GLU A 59 -20.95 15.05 -3.26
N ILE A 60 -20.93 14.36 -2.12
CA ILE A 60 -22.12 13.83 -1.47
C ILE A 60 -22.08 14.31 -0.02
N GLY A 61 -23.07 15.10 0.37
CA GLY A 61 -23.22 15.56 1.74
C GLY A 61 -24.02 14.55 2.59
N SER A 62 -23.67 14.46 3.87
CA SER A 62 -24.39 13.69 4.89
C SER A 62 -24.66 12.25 4.48
N LEU A 63 -23.59 11.47 4.29
CA LEU A 63 -23.65 10.04 4.02
C LEU A 63 -24.50 9.29 5.06
N VAL A 64 -25.11 8.18 4.63
CA VAL A 64 -25.92 7.33 5.51
C VAL A 64 -25.00 6.64 6.50
N ILE A 65 -25.29 6.77 7.80
CA ILE A 65 -24.50 6.20 8.88
C ILE A 65 -25.34 5.18 9.65
N ARG A 66 -24.79 3.98 9.82
CA ARG A 66 -25.29 2.96 10.76
C ARG A 66 -24.38 2.92 11.97
N GLY A 67 -24.94 2.93 13.19
CA GLY A 67 -24.15 3.04 14.42
C GLY A 67 -23.96 4.48 14.85
N THR A 68 -22.85 4.79 15.54
CA THR A 68 -22.59 6.14 16.07
C THR A 68 -21.11 6.48 15.92
N ILE A 69 -20.83 7.58 15.22
CA ILE A 69 -19.48 8.13 15.11
C ILE A 69 -19.17 8.89 16.40
N PRO A 70 -18.05 8.57 17.09
CA PRO A 70 -17.60 9.32 18.25
C PRO A 70 -17.41 10.81 17.92
N PRO A 71 -17.89 11.74 18.75
CA PRO A 71 -17.78 13.18 18.49
C PRO A 71 -16.33 13.69 18.47
N GLU A 72 -15.39 12.93 19.04
CA GLU A 72 -13.95 13.21 18.99
C GLU A 72 -13.34 13.02 17.59
N ILE A 73 -13.99 12.22 16.72
CA ILE A 73 -13.56 12.07 15.33
C ILE A 73 -14.04 13.30 14.55
N ASN A 74 -13.13 14.25 14.38
CA ASN A 74 -13.35 15.50 13.65
C ASN A 74 -12.11 15.83 12.84
N GLY A 75 -12.21 15.69 11.53
CA GLY A 75 -11.06 15.69 10.62
C GLY A 75 -11.44 15.21 9.23
N THR A 76 -10.44 14.96 8.38
CA THR A 76 -10.66 14.48 7.03
C THR A 76 -9.83 13.24 6.79
N PHE A 77 -10.45 12.15 6.38
CA PHE A 77 -9.76 10.97 5.86
C PHE A 77 -9.53 11.16 4.37
N TYR A 78 -8.28 11.29 3.94
CA TYR A 78 -7.92 11.41 2.54
C TYR A 78 -7.42 10.09 2.01
N ARG A 79 -7.89 9.65 0.86
CA ARG A 79 -7.36 8.46 0.20
C ARG A 79 -7.21 8.70 -1.28
N ILE A 80 -6.32 7.96 -1.93
CA ILE A 80 -5.97 8.19 -3.33
C ILE A 80 -5.89 6.91 -4.11
N THR A 81 -6.45 6.93 -5.31
CA THR A 81 -6.72 5.75 -6.13
C THR A 81 -5.98 5.82 -7.43
N CYS A 82 -5.55 4.65 -7.92
CA CYS A 82 -5.16 4.47 -9.30
C CYS A 82 -6.43 4.34 -10.17
N ASP A 83 -6.83 5.39 -10.87
CA ASP A 83 -8.05 5.39 -11.68
C ASP A 83 -7.80 5.99 -13.07
N PRO A 84 -7.46 5.19 -14.08
CA PRO A 84 -7.09 5.70 -15.41
C PRO A 84 -8.26 6.46 -16.06
N PHE A 85 -8.03 7.72 -16.43
CA PHE A 85 -9.07 8.57 -17.03
C PHE A 85 -9.39 8.17 -18.48
N VAL A 86 -8.40 7.69 -19.21
CA VAL A 86 -8.47 7.16 -20.58
C VAL A 86 -8.01 5.69 -20.60
N PRO A 87 -8.39 4.89 -21.61
CA PRO A 87 -7.84 3.54 -21.76
C PRO A 87 -6.30 3.60 -21.80
N PRO A 88 -5.60 2.92 -20.87
CA PRO A 88 -4.15 2.96 -20.82
C PRO A 88 -3.54 2.15 -21.97
N HIS A 89 -2.21 2.20 -22.08
CA HIS A 89 -1.49 1.32 -23.01
C HIS A 89 -1.85 -0.16 -22.75
N PRO A 90 -2.10 -1.01 -23.76
CA PRO A 90 -2.59 -2.38 -23.53
C PRO A 90 -1.66 -3.30 -22.74
N GLN A 91 -0.36 -2.96 -22.70
CA GLN A 91 0.67 -3.69 -21.96
C GLN A 91 1.03 -3.01 -20.63
N ASN A 92 0.25 -2.03 -20.20
CA ASN A 92 0.52 -1.30 -18.97
C ASN A 92 0.19 -2.14 -17.74
N ILE A 93 0.80 -1.76 -16.63
CA ILE A 93 0.59 -2.44 -15.35
C ILE A 93 -0.56 -1.78 -14.58
N PRO A 94 -1.15 -2.48 -13.60
CA PRO A 94 -2.25 -1.95 -12.78
C PRO A 94 -1.96 -0.70 -11.97
N LEU A 95 -0.68 -0.37 -11.73
CA LEU A 95 -0.27 0.76 -10.91
C LEU A 95 -0.14 2.07 -11.71
N ASP A 96 -0.47 2.05 -13.01
CA ASP A 96 -0.36 3.20 -13.92
C ASP A 96 -1.74 3.73 -14.37
N GLY A 97 -2.38 4.44 -13.46
CA GLY A 97 -3.63 5.17 -13.66
C GLY A 97 -3.63 6.46 -12.87
N ASP A 98 -4.45 7.43 -13.27
CA ASP A 98 -4.42 8.78 -12.71
C ASP A 98 -4.85 8.80 -11.22
N GLY A 99 -4.22 9.66 -10.43
CA GLY A 99 -4.51 9.82 -9.01
C GLY A 99 -5.89 10.44 -8.79
N HIS A 100 -6.80 9.67 -8.19
CA HIS A 100 -8.16 10.10 -7.87
C HIS A 100 -8.38 10.11 -6.35
N ILE A 101 -8.56 11.30 -5.79
CA ILE A 101 -8.69 11.55 -4.35
C ILE A 101 -10.12 11.29 -3.93
N SER A 102 -10.32 10.65 -2.78
CA SER A 102 -11.55 10.72 -1.99
C SER A 102 -11.25 11.31 -0.62
N ALA A 103 -11.99 12.36 -0.23
CA ALA A 103 -11.87 13.02 1.07
C ALA A 103 -13.17 12.86 1.85
N PHE A 104 -13.14 12.08 2.94
CA PHE A 104 -14.26 11.89 3.87
C PHE A 104 -14.10 12.85 5.05
N ARG A 105 -14.93 13.89 5.10
CA ARG A 105 -14.90 14.92 6.15
C ARG A 105 -15.83 14.55 7.28
N PHE A 106 -15.26 14.24 8.44
CA PHE A 106 -15.97 13.95 9.67
C PHE A 106 -16.17 15.24 10.46
N HIS A 107 -17.43 15.57 10.78
CA HIS A 107 -17.76 16.69 11.65
C HIS A 107 -19.09 16.46 12.36
N HIS A 108 -19.11 16.62 13.69
CA HIS A 108 -20.34 16.53 14.50
C HIS A 108 -21.18 15.26 14.26
N GLY A 109 -20.53 14.11 14.02
CA GLY A 109 -21.20 12.83 13.73
C GLY A 109 -21.78 12.71 12.32
N VAL A 110 -21.47 13.66 11.42
CA VAL A 110 -21.81 13.64 10.00
C VAL A 110 -20.55 13.39 9.18
N VAL A 111 -20.70 12.72 8.04
CA VAL A 111 -19.61 12.53 7.07
C VAL A 111 -20.04 12.99 5.69
N ASP A 112 -19.27 13.91 5.12
CA ASP A 112 -19.38 14.31 3.71
C ASP A 112 -18.24 13.68 2.92
N VAL A 113 -18.44 13.43 1.62
CA VAL A 113 -17.38 12.95 0.73
C VAL A 113 -17.22 13.87 -0.47
N LYS A 114 -15.97 14.16 -0.83
CA LYS A 114 -15.59 14.86 -2.07
C LYS A 114 -14.56 14.04 -2.83
N MET A 115 -14.71 13.98 -4.16
CA MET A 115 -13.81 13.24 -5.03
C MET A 115 -13.36 14.07 -6.23
N ARG A 116 -12.07 14.06 -6.52
CA ARG A 116 -11.43 14.80 -7.62
C ARG A 116 -10.19 14.09 -8.12
N TYR A 117 -9.89 14.25 -9.41
CA TYR A 117 -8.58 13.92 -9.93
C TYR A 117 -7.53 14.94 -9.47
N ILE A 118 -6.32 14.46 -9.23
CA ILE A 118 -5.15 15.34 -9.26
C ILE A 118 -4.88 15.66 -10.72
N GLU A 119 -5.04 16.92 -11.10
CA GLU A 119 -4.88 17.35 -12.48
C GLU A 119 -3.39 17.53 -12.84
N THR A 120 -2.67 16.42 -12.86
CA THR A 120 -1.27 16.37 -13.30
C THR A 120 -1.12 16.83 -14.76
N GLU A 121 0.09 17.17 -15.18
CA GLU A 121 0.34 17.49 -16.60
C GLU A 121 -0.09 16.34 -17.51
N ARG A 122 0.21 15.10 -17.10
CA ARG A 122 -0.22 13.88 -17.78
C ARG A 122 -1.74 13.83 -17.93
N TYR A 123 -2.46 13.91 -16.83
CA TYR A 123 -3.93 13.89 -16.81
C TYR A 123 -4.53 14.98 -17.72
N LYS A 124 -4.05 16.23 -17.60
CA LYS A 124 -4.56 17.36 -18.41
C LYS A 124 -4.36 17.15 -19.90
N LEU A 125 -3.21 16.61 -20.31
CA LEU A 125 -2.88 16.36 -21.71
C LEU A 125 -3.72 15.21 -22.28
N GLU A 126 -3.85 14.10 -21.55
CA GLU A 126 -4.63 12.94 -21.99
C GLU A 126 -6.13 13.22 -21.98
N ARG A 127 -6.65 13.94 -20.97
CA ARG A 127 -8.03 14.41 -20.92
C ARG A 127 -8.36 15.32 -22.10
N ARG A 128 -7.46 16.23 -22.48
CA ARG A 128 -7.65 17.09 -23.66
C ARG A 128 -7.63 16.29 -24.96
N ALA A 129 -6.77 15.28 -25.06
CA ALA A 129 -6.63 14.45 -26.25
C ALA A 129 -7.68 13.33 -26.35
N GLN A 130 -8.38 13.00 -25.26
CA GLN A 130 -9.33 11.89 -25.13
C GLN A 130 -8.72 10.53 -25.53
N ARG A 131 -7.42 10.36 -25.26
CA ARG A 131 -6.66 9.13 -25.51
C ARG A 131 -5.36 9.15 -24.71
N ALA A 132 -4.77 7.98 -24.46
CA ALA A 132 -3.44 7.88 -23.90
C ALA A 132 -2.40 8.54 -24.81
N LEU A 133 -1.52 9.33 -24.20
CA LEU A 133 -0.34 9.95 -24.80
C LEU A 133 0.94 9.48 -24.10
N PHE A 134 0.83 9.09 -22.83
CA PHE A 134 1.87 8.44 -22.07
C PHE A 134 1.76 6.92 -22.29
N GLY A 135 2.90 6.24 -22.18
CA GLY A 135 3.06 4.85 -22.64
C GLY A 135 3.05 3.87 -21.47
N LEU A 136 4.00 2.95 -21.46
CA LEU A 136 4.21 2.02 -20.35
C LEU A 136 4.72 2.76 -19.11
N TYR A 137 4.35 2.22 -17.94
CA TYR A 137 4.82 2.68 -16.64
C TYR A 137 6.33 3.00 -16.61
N ARG A 138 6.64 4.27 -16.31
CA ARG A 138 8.00 4.83 -16.22
C ARG A 138 8.86 4.62 -17.49
N ASN A 139 8.26 4.47 -18.67
CA ASN A 139 8.99 4.27 -19.92
C ASN A 139 8.76 5.41 -20.94
N PRO A 140 9.58 6.48 -20.92
CA PRO A 140 9.42 7.62 -21.82
C PRO A 140 9.67 7.30 -23.31
N TYR A 141 10.28 6.15 -23.64
CA TYR A 141 10.48 5.73 -25.03
C TYR A 141 9.19 5.27 -25.70
N THR A 142 8.17 4.95 -24.91
CA THR A 142 6.85 4.53 -25.38
C THR A 142 5.83 5.68 -25.44
N HIS A 143 6.23 6.88 -24.99
CA HIS A 143 5.36 8.06 -25.01
C HIS A 143 5.19 8.59 -26.42
N HIS A 144 4.02 9.19 -26.68
CA HIS A 144 3.82 9.98 -27.88
C HIS A 144 4.81 11.16 -27.92
N PRO A 145 5.44 11.48 -29.06
CA PRO A 145 6.48 12.52 -29.12
C PRO A 145 6.06 13.90 -28.61
N CYS A 146 4.77 14.23 -28.63
CA CYS A 146 4.25 15.53 -28.18
C CYS A 146 4.25 15.73 -26.66
N VAL A 147 4.43 14.68 -25.84
CA VAL A 147 4.43 14.79 -24.37
C VAL A 147 5.82 14.57 -23.74
N ARG A 148 6.88 14.50 -24.55
CA ARG A 148 8.25 14.22 -24.06
C ARG A 148 8.81 15.22 -23.07
N ALA A 149 8.30 16.45 -23.06
CA ALA A 149 8.71 17.50 -22.14
C ALA A 149 7.77 17.63 -20.93
N ALA A 150 6.64 16.93 -20.93
CA ALA A 150 5.67 16.97 -19.85
C ALA A 150 6.10 16.06 -18.69
N VAL A 151 5.65 16.38 -17.50
CA VAL A 151 5.86 15.55 -16.31
C VAL A 151 5.02 14.28 -16.43
N ASP A 152 5.68 13.12 -16.49
CA ASP A 152 5.05 11.81 -16.40
C ASP A 152 4.83 11.43 -14.93
N SER A 153 3.73 11.91 -14.37
CA SER A 153 3.28 11.57 -13.03
C SER A 153 1.79 11.39 -13.01
N THR A 154 1.36 10.32 -12.36
CA THR A 154 -0.05 10.08 -12.05
C THR A 154 -0.43 10.62 -10.67
N ALA A 155 0.55 10.95 -9.81
CA ALA A 155 0.33 11.35 -8.42
C ALA A 155 -0.63 10.41 -7.66
N ASN A 156 -0.55 9.10 -7.88
CA ASN A 156 -1.57 8.13 -7.47
C ASN A 156 -1.22 7.25 -6.27
N THR A 157 -0.08 7.47 -5.61
CA THR A 157 0.44 6.51 -4.60
C THR A 157 -0.05 6.85 -3.20
N ASN A 158 0.11 8.11 -2.78
CA ASN A 158 -0.19 8.53 -1.42
C ASN A 158 -0.48 10.03 -1.35
N LEU A 159 -1.09 10.43 -0.24
CA LEU A 159 -1.32 11.82 0.15
C LEU A 159 -0.66 12.08 1.51
N VAL A 160 -0.08 13.27 1.70
CA VAL A 160 0.43 13.68 3.02
C VAL A 160 0.22 15.18 3.23
N MET A 161 -0.24 15.56 4.41
CA MET A 161 -0.32 16.96 4.81
C MET A 161 1.04 17.40 5.38
N TRP A 162 1.69 18.35 4.73
CA TRP A 162 2.94 18.93 5.23
C TRP A 162 3.07 20.41 4.89
N ALA A 163 3.60 21.21 5.83
CA ALA A 163 3.80 22.65 5.64
C ALA A 163 2.54 23.40 5.13
N GLY A 164 1.36 22.98 5.59
CA GLY A 164 0.07 23.55 5.20
C GLY A 164 -0.40 23.15 3.79
N LYS A 165 0.18 22.10 3.20
CA LYS A 165 -0.07 21.64 1.83
C LYS A 165 -0.45 20.16 1.84
N LEU A 166 -1.50 19.77 1.11
CA LEU A 166 -1.77 18.38 0.82
C LEU A 166 -0.96 17.97 -0.42
N LEU A 167 -0.03 17.02 -0.25
CA LEU A 167 0.88 16.60 -1.31
C LEU A 167 0.38 15.30 -1.95
N GLY A 168 0.10 15.32 -3.26
CA GLY A 168 -0.14 14.12 -4.07
C GLY A 168 1.16 13.53 -4.58
N LEU A 169 1.41 12.27 -4.22
CA LEU A 169 2.71 11.63 -4.37
C LEU A 169 2.72 10.54 -5.43
N LYS A 170 3.81 10.50 -6.20
CA LYS A 170 4.20 9.37 -7.05
C LYS A 170 5.72 9.37 -7.15
N GLU A 171 6.31 8.25 -6.78
CA GLU A 171 7.76 8.02 -6.71
C GLU A 171 8.56 8.28 -8.01
N ALA A 172 7.89 8.37 -9.16
CA ALA A 172 8.52 8.67 -10.45
C ALA A 172 8.73 10.19 -10.70
N ALA A 173 8.22 11.07 -9.84
CA ALA A 173 8.23 12.52 -10.03
C ALA A 173 8.28 13.28 -8.69
N LEU A 174 8.23 14.61 -8.74
CA LEU A 174 8.09 15.50 -7.58
C LEU A 174 6.59 15.62 -7.18
N PRO A 175 6.28 16.09 -5.95
CA PRO A 175 4.90 16.10 -5.47
C PRO A 175 4.04 17.16 -6.20
N TYR A 176 2.75 16.89 -6.33
CA TYR A 176 1.75 17.91 -6.67
C TYR A 176 1.13 18.47 -5.39
N GLU A 177 1.03 19.78 -5.27
CA GLU A 177 0.22 20.43 -4.23
C GLU A 177 -1.24 20.40 -4.63
N VAL A 178 -2.08 20.01 -3.67
CA VAL A 178 -3.53 19.97 -3.75
C VAL A 178 -4.08 20.80 -2.59
N ASP A 179 -5.14 21.55 -2.83
CA ASP A 179 -5.87 22.23 -1.76
C ASP A 179 -6.72 21.22 -0.98
N GLY A 180 -6.52 21.10 0.34
CA GLY A 180 -7.19 20.06 1.15
C GLY A 180 -8.71 20.19 1.23
N GLU A 181 -9.28 21.36 0.95
CA GLU A 181 -10.71 21.60 1.08
C GLU A 181 -11.46 21.45 -0.26
N THR A 182 -10.93 22.07 -1.29
CA THR A 182 -11.51 22.03 -2.65
C THR A 182 -11.08 20.79 -3.43
N LEU A 183 -9.94 20.19 -3.06
CA LEU A 183 -9.20 19.18 -3.83
C LEU A 183 -8.72 19.67 -5.21
N GLU A 184 -8.68 20.99 -5.42
CA GLU A 184 -8.09 21.57 -6.63
C GLU A 184 -6.57 21.39 -6.64
N THR A 185 -6.01 21.05 -7.79
CA THR A 185 -4.55 20.95 -7.96
C THR A 185 -3.96 22.35 -8.06
N VAL A 186 -3.11 22.72 -7.10
CA VAL A 186 -2.47 24.04 -7.00
C VAL A 186 -1.25 24.14 -7.91
N GLY A 187 -0.37 23.13 -7.89
CA GLY A 187 0.86 23.17 -8.68
C GLY A 187 1.74 21.94 -8.55
N TYR A 188 2.76 21.85 -9.41
CA TYR A 188 3.80 20.82 -9.36
C TYR A 188 5.03 21.36 -8.63
N ASP A 189 5.68 20.50 -7.84
CA ASP A 189 6.91 20.79 -7.10
C ASP A 189 6.81 22.04 -6.19
N PRO A 190 5.93 22.01 -5.17
CA PRO A 190 5.75 23.15 -4.25
C PRO A 190 7.02 23.52 -3.47
N PHE A 191 8.04 22.66 -3.44
CA PHE A 191 9.31 22.90 -2.73
C PHE A 191 10.49 23.14 -3.68
N GLY A 192 10.26 23.32 -4.98
CA GLY A 192 11.34 23.49 -5.96
C GLY A 192 12.26 24.69 -5.66
N GLY A 193 11.75 25.70 -4.95
CA GLY A 193 12.53 26.84 -4.46
C GLY A 193 13.65 26.48 -3.47
N GLU A 194 13.55 25.33 -2.81
CA GLU A 194 14.54 24.82 -1.84
C GLU A 194 15.79 24.21 -2.49
N GLY A 195 15.77 24.07 -3.83
CA GLY A 195 16.93 23.74 -4.64
C GLY A 195 17.41 22.30 -4.54
N VAL A 196 16.56 21.36 -4.10
CA VAL A 196 16.86 19.91 -4.22
C VAL A 196 16.86 19.54 -5.69
N LYS A 197 18.00 19.07 -6.23
CA LYS A 197 18.12 18.72 -7.66
C LYS A 197 17.66 17.29 -7.98
N SER A 198 16.72 16.75 -7.21
CA SER A 198 16.13 15.44 -7.46
C SER A 198 15.12 15.51 -8.59
N LYS A 199 15.01 14.43 -9.37
CA LYS A 199 13.89 14.23 -10.29
C LYS A 199 12.71 13.51 -9.65
N THR A 200 12.91 12.94 -8.47
CA THR A 200 11.96 12.05 -7.79
C THR A 200 11.77 12.43 -6.32
N PHE A 201 10.60 12.07 -5.80
CA PHE A 201 10.19 12.24 -4.42
C PHE A 201 9.43 10.98 -3.98
N THR A 202 9.69 10.46 -2.79
CA THR A 202 9.08 9.21 -2.31
C THR A 202 7.55 9.23 -2.23
N GLY A 203 6.91 8.08 -2.49
CA GLY A 203 5.49 7.87 -2.17
C GLY A 203 5.20 7.75 -0.67
N HIS A 204 6.22 7.47 0.14
CA HIS A 204 6.09 7.20 1.58
C HIS A 204 7.06 8.06 2.40
N PRO A 205 6.92 9.40 2.40
CA PRO A 205 7.65 10.23 3.34
C PRO A 205 7.15 9.94 4.76
N LYS A 206 8.00 10.15 5.76
CA LYS A 206 7.65 9.89 7.16
C LYS A 206 7.66 11.18 7.96
N VAL A 207 6.57 11.44 8.68
CA VAL A 207 6.50 12.54 9.64
C VAL A 207 7.16 12.10 10.94
N ASP A 208 8.12 12.87 11.41
CA ASP A 208 8.68 12.72 12.74
C ASP A 208 7.91 13.65 13.71
N PRO A 209 7.05 13.09 14.59
CA PRO A 209 6.21 13.89 15.48
C PRO A 209 7.00 14.57 16.61
N PHE A 210 8.25 14.17 16.85
CA PHE A 210 9.09 14.70 17.92
C PHE A 210 9.93 15.89 17.45
N THR A 211 10.33 15.89 16.17
CA THR A 211 11.10 16.98 15.57
C THR A 211 10.25 17.89 14.67
N GLU A 212 8.99 17.55 14.44
CA GLU A 212 8.07 18.28 13.54
C GLU A 212 8.67 18.46 12.14
N GLU A 213 9.12 17.34 11.58
CA GLU A 213 9.82 17.28 10.29
C GLU A 213 9.25 16.19 9.38
N LEU A 214 9.29 16.41 8.06
CA LEU A 214 8.98 15.40 7.05
C LEU A 214 10.28 14.86 6.46
N VAL A 215 10.58 13.60 6.73
CA VAL A 215 11.74 12.90 6.18
C VAL A 215 11.40 12.35 4.80
N VAL A 216 12.23 12.69 3.82
CA VAL A 216 12.01 12.44 2.40
C VAL A 216 13.23 11.76 1.79
N PHE A 217 12.99 10.94 0.78
CA PHE A 217 14.02 10.48 -0.14
C PHE A 217 13.54 10.53 -1.60
N GLY A 218 14.47 10.43 -2.53
CA GLY A 218 14.21 10.18 -3.94
C GLY A 218 15.26 9.22 -4.48
N TYR A 219 14.83 8.13 -5.13
CA TYR A 219 15.70 7.18 -5.81
C TYR A 219 15.68 7.41 -7.31
N GLU A 220 16.68 6.91 -8.05
CA GLU A 220 16.90 7.32 -9.45
C GLU A 220 16.93 8.86 -9.58
N ALA A 221 17.48 9.53 -8.56
CA ALA A 221 17.29 10.97 -8.32
C ALA A 221 17.89 11.84 -9.43
N LYS A 222 18.85 11.34 -10.21
CA LYS A 222 19.40 12.02 -11.39
C LYS A 222 18.78 11.55 -12.72
N GLY A 223 17.95 10.53 -12.69
CA GLY A 223 17.21 10.00 -13.84
C GLY A 223 17.08 8.48 -13.82
N LEU A 224 16.38 7.97 -14.83
CA LEU A 224 16.10 6.55 -15.01
C LEU A 224 17.41 5.72 -15.02
N ALA A 225 17.35 4.58 -14.34
CA ALA A 225 18.37 3.60 -14.05
C ALA A 225 19.63 4.13 -13.33
N THR A 226 19.60 5.33 -12.74
CA THR A 226 20.73 5.85 -11.95
C THR A 226 20.76 5.25 -10.55
N LEU A 227 21.97 5.09 -9.99
CA LEU A 227 22.16 4.64 -8.61
C LEU A 227 21.98 5.76 -7.58
N ASP A 228 21.79 7.00 -8.06
CA ASP A 228 21.69 8.19 -7.22
C ASP A 228 20.44 8.15 -6.35
N VAL A 229 20.65 8.26 -5.04
CA VAL A 229 19.61 8.48 -4.06
C VAL A 229 19.93 9.78 -3.32
N VAL A 230 18.91 10.59 -3.06
CA VAL A 230 19.00 11.75 -2.18
C VAL A 230 18.04 11.58 -1.03
N THR A 231 18.48 11.90 0.17
CA THR A 231 17.65 11.98 1.38
C THR A 231 17.72 13.42 1.89
N TYR A 232 16.60 13.93 2.38
CA TYR A 232 16.54 15.27 2.96
C TYR A 232 15.29 15.37 3.81
N THR A 233 15.21 16.44 4.59
CA THR A 233 14.07 16.71 5.45
C THR A 233 13.46 18.05 5.07
N LEU A 234 12.14 18.15 5.18
CA LEU A 234 11.43 19.43 5.14
C LEU A 234 11.00 19.77 6.56
N ASP A 235 11.37 20.96 7.03
CA ASP A 235 10.85 21.47 8.31
C ASP A 235 9.36 21.83 8.20
N LYS A 236 8.74 22.22 9.31
CA LYS A 236 7.32 22.62 9.34
C LYS A 236 6.93 23.77 8.41
N ALA A 237 7.89 24.56 7.94
CA ALA A 237 7.68 25.64 6.97
C ALA A 237 7.92 25.18 5.52
N GLY A 238 8.28 23.91 5.31
CA GLY A 238 8.63 23.36 4.02
C GLY A 238 10.06 23.67 3.59
N LYS A 239 10.91 24.15 4.49
CA LYS A 239 12.30 24.45 4.18
C LYS A 239 13.14 23.19 4.21
N LYS A 240 14.00 23.00 3.21
CA LYS A 240 14.91 21.87 3.17
C LYS A 240 16.02 21.98 4.21
N VAL A 241 16.22 20.89 4.95
CA VAL A 241 17.34 20.66 5.87
C VAL A 241 17.93 19.25 5.68
N GLU A 242 19.14 19.01 6.19
CA GLU A 242 19.79 17.68 6.25
C GLU A 242 19.87 16.90 4.92
N GLU A 243 20.20 17.58 3.82
CA GLU A 243 20.38 16.95 2.51
C GLU A 243 21.65 16.09 2.46
N LEU A 244 21.50 14.83 2.02
CA LEU A 244 22.57 13.87 1.78
C LEU A 244 22.34 13.13 0.46
N TRP A 245 23.37 13.11 -0.39
CA TRP A 245 23.41 12.29 -1.61
C TRP A 245 24.24 11.04 -1.38
N LEU A 246 23.74 9.90 -1.82
CA LEU A 246 24.43 8.61 -1.75
C LEU A 246 24.24 7.84 -3.07
N GLN A 247 24.89 6.67 -3.16
CA GLN A 247 24.67 5.70 -4.23
C GLN A 247 24.08 4.43 -3.61
N SER A 248 22.97 3.97 -4.16
CA SER A 248 22.46 2.62 -3.89
C SER A 248 23.44 1.57 -4.43
N PRO A 249 23.62 0.41 -3.77
CA PRO A 249 24.56 -0.62 -4.24
C PRO A 249 24.21 -1.18 -5.63
N TRP A 250 22.96 -1.06 -6.06
CA TRP A 250 22.48 -1.24 -7.43
C TRP A 250 21.21 -0.41 -7.66
N CYS A 251 20.78 -0.27 -8.91
CA CYS A 251 19.51 0.40 -9.21
C CYS A 251 18.39 -0.52 -8.73
N ALA A 252 17.64 -0.06 -7.74
CA ALA A 252 16.58 -0.81 -7.11
C ALA A 252 15.30 0.04 -7.08
N PHE A 253 14.18 -0.67 -7.06
CA PHE A 253 12.90 -0.06 -6.70
C PHE A 253 12.93 0.16 -5.18
N ILE A 254 13.00 1.44 -4.75
CA ILE A 254 12.96 1.83 -3.33
C ILE A 254 11.60 2.49 -3.07
N HIS A 255 10.61 1.69 -2.68
CA HIS A 255 9.23 2.15 -2.53
C HIS A 255 8.99 2.84 -1.18
N ASP A 256 9.43 2.19 -0.10
CA ASP A 256 9.18 2.64 1.27
C ASP A 256 10.49 2.72 2.08
N CYS A 257 10.39 3.34 3.25
CA CYS A 257 11.48 3.50 4.20
C CYS A 257 10.95 3.45 5.63
N ALA A 258 11.82 3.23 6.61
CA ALA A 258 11.47 3.46 8.02
C ALA A 258 12.41 4.50 8.63
N ILE A 259 11.94 5.25 9.63
CA ILE A 259 12.75 6.22 10.37
C ILE A 259 12.83 5.84 11.85
N THR A 260 14.02 5.97 12.40
CA THR A 260 14.28 6.03 13.84
C THR A 260 14.62 7.48 14.21
N GLU A 261 14.90 7.76 15.49
CA GLU A 261 15.33 9.09 15.93
C GLU A 261 16.51 9.64 15.10
N ASN A 262 17.52 8.80 14.81
CA ASN A 262 18.74 9.20 14.15
C ASN A 262 18.98 8.59 12.77
N TRP A 263 18.21 7.58 12.37
CA TRP A 263 18.46 6.77 11.16
C TRP A 263 17.26 6.69 10.23
N LEU A 264 17.55 6.62 8.94
CA LEU A 264 16.62 6.30 7.87
C LEU A 264 17.04 4.95 7.28
N ILE A 265 16.09 4.04 7.12
CA ILE A 265 16.30 2.71 6.57
C ILE A 265 15.51 2.62 5.26
N LEU A 266 16.20 2.65 4.12
CA LEU A 266 15.59 2.53 2.80
C LEU A 266 15.48 1.06 2.40
N VAL A 267 14.30 0.65 1.93
CA VAL A 267 14.04 -0.74 1.55
C VAL A 267 14.19 -0.90 0.03
N CYS A 268 15.24 -1.61 -0.39
CA CYS A 268 15.51 -1.91 -1.78
C CYS A 268 14.91 -3.28 -2.14
N TRP A 269 13.90 -3.28 -3.00
CA TRP A 269 13.33 -4.50 -3.55
C TRP A 269 14.24 -5.13 -4.61
N CYS A 270 14.04 -6.42 -4.85
CA CYS A 270 14.82 -7.23 -5.79
C CYS A 270 14.44 -7.01 -7.26
N PHE A 271 14.27 -5.75 -7.68
CA PHE A 271 14.05 -5.37 -9.06
C PHE A 271 15.31 -4.74 -9.66
N GLU A 272 15.48 -4.92 -10.96
CA GLU A 272 16.46 -4.22 -11.78
C GLU A 272 15.78 -3.31 -12.82
N ALA A 273 16.50 -2.26 -13.23
CA ALA A 273 16.12 -1.39 -14.33
C ALA A 273 17.10 -1.51 -15.50
N ASP A 274 16.58 -1.62 -16.72
CA ASP A 274 17.39 -1.64 -17.95
C ASP A 274 16.81 -0.67 -19.01
N ILE A 275 17.60 0.35 -19.33
CA ILE A 275 17.27 1.35 -20.36
C ILE A 275 17.14 0.72 -21.76
N GLU A 276 17.93 -0.31 -22.08
CA GLU A 276 17.87 -0.95 -23.41
C GLU A 276 16.60 -1.80 -23.56
N ARG A 277 16.18 -2.50 -22.50
CA ARG A 277 14.85 -3.12 -22.42
C ARG A 277 13.74 -2.09 -22.66
N MET A 278 13.81 -0.93 -22.01
CA MET A 278 12.81 0.13 -22.17
C MET A 278 12.76 0.68 -23.59
N LYS A 279 13.92 0.93 -24.23
CA LYS A 279 13.99 1.40 -25.62
C LYS A 279 13.37 0.42 -26.62
N LYS A 280 13.38 -0.88 -26.31
CA LYS A 280 12.73 -1.93 -27.10
C LYS A 280 11.22 -2.07 -26.79
N GLY A 281 10.66 -1.20 -25.94
CA GLY A 281 9.26 -1.24 -25.52
C GLY A 281 8.97 -2.22 -24.37
N GLY A 282 9.98 -2.63 -23.60
CA GLY A 282 9.81 -3.42 -22.39
C GLY A 282 9.51 -2.57 -21.14
N GLN A 283 9.23 -3.25 -20.02
CA GLN A 283 8.99 -2.60 -18.73
C GLN A 283 10.26 -1.98 -18.14
N HIS A 284 10.09 -0.91 -17.34
CA HIS A 284 11.20 -0.32 -16.57
C HIS A 284 11.80 -1.33 -15.59
N TRP A 285 10.93 -1.99 -14.80
CA TRP A 285 11.33 -2.98 -13.81
C TRP A 285 11.24 -4.42 -14.32
N ALA A 286 12.15 -5.26 -13.86
CA ALA A 286 12.07 -6.73 -13.94
C ALA A 286 12.59 -7.31 -12.62
N TRP A 287 11.94 -8.34 -12.09
CA TRP A 287 12.42 -9.02 -10.88
C TRP A 287 13.72 -9.77 -11.15
N ASP A 288 14.65 -9.71 -10.19
CA ASP A 288 15.94 -10.42 -10.24
C ASP A 288 16.07 -11.33 -9.01
N TYR A 289 15.97 -12.64 -9.25
CA TYR A 289 16.06 -13.67 -8.22
C TYR A 289 17.45 -13.81 -7.59
N GLU A 290 18.50 -13.26 -8.23
CA GLU A 290 19.86 -13.28 -7.70
C GLU A 290 20.13 -12.10 -6.75
N LYS A 291 19.24 -11.09 -6.71
CA LYS A 291 19.39 -9.94 -5.82
C LYS A 291 18.91 -10.25 -4.41
N PRO A 292 19.67 -9.83 -3.38
CA PRO A 292 19.20 -9.90 -2.00
C PRO A 292 18.22 -8.76 -1.70
N ALA A 293 17.26 -9.01 -0.80
CA ALA A 293 16.53 -7.92 -0.16
C ALA A 293 17.55 -7.06 0.60
N THR A 294 17.52 -5.74 0.40
CA THR A 294 18.59 -4.86 0.86
C THR A 294 18.07 -3.64 1.58
N PHE A 295 18.72 -3.30 2.68
CA PHE A 295 18.34 -2.21 3.57
C PHE A 295 19.48 -1.21 3.66
N ILE A 296 19.31 -0.01 3.12
CA ILE A 296 20.31 1.06 3.20
C ILE A 296 20.03 1.88 4.45
N VAL A 297 20.97 1.87 5.39
CA VAL A 297 20.93 2.63 6.63
C VAL A 297 21.71 3.93 6.46
N VAL A 298 20.99 5.04 6.64
CA VAL A 298 21.43 6.40 6.37
C VAL A 298 21.31 7.24 7.65
N PRO A 299 22.38 7.91 8.11
CA PRO A 299 22.25 8.91 9.17
C PRO A 299 21.29 10.02 8.73
N ARG A 300 20.24 10.31 9.51
CA ARG A 300 19.25 11.34 9.18
C ARG A 300 19.83 12.75 9.19
N ARG A 301 20.90 12.97 9.95
CA ARG A 301 21.45 14.30 10.22
C ARG A 301 22.97 14.25 10.25
N ARG A 302 23.61 15.39 9.97
CA ARG A 302 25.06 15.54 10.21
C ARG A 302 25.43 15.34 11.68
N SER A 303 24.51 15.67 12.59
CA SER A 303 24.68 15.50 14.04
C SER A 303 24.28 14.12 14.55
N THR A 304 23.85 13.18 13.69
CA THR A 304 23.51 11.81 14.11
C THR A 304 24.70 11.19 14.85
N PRO A 305 24.52 10.69 16.09
CA PRO A 305 25.56 9.98 16.80
C PRO A 305 25.97 8.72 16.06
N LEU A 306 27.21 8.69 15.57
CA LEU A 306 27.71 7.58 14.78
C LEU A 306 28.30 6.48 15.68
N PRO A 307 27.97 5.19 15.43
CA PRO A 307 28.58 4.06 16.11
C PRO A 307 30.08 3.97 15.80
N GLU A 308 30.82 3.23 16.63
CA GLU A 308 32.24 3.00 16.40
C GLU A 308 32.51 2.43 14.99
N GLY A 309 33.50 3.01 14.30
CA GLY A 309 33.90 2.60 12.97
C GLY A 309 33.13 3.26 11.82
N TRP A 310 32.10 4.07 12.08
CA TRP A 310 31.45 4.92 11.08
C TRP A 310 32.21 6.23 10.87
N LYS A 311 32.10 6.78 9.66
CA LYS A 311 32.59 8.12 9.29
C LYS A 311 31.44 9.08 9.05
N GLU A 312 31.70 10.38 9.19
CA GLU A 312 30.72 11.42 8.87
C GLU A 312 30.25 11.29 7.41
N GLY A 313 28.92 11.28 7.21
CA GLY A 313 28.29 11.09 5.90
C GLY A 313 28.36 9.67 5.35
N GLU A 314 28.89 8.69 6.09
CA GLU A 314 28.87 7.29 5.69
C GLU A 314 27.43 6.74 5.74
N THR A 315 27.08 5.94 4.74
CA THR A 315 25.88 5.10 4.71
C THR A 315 26.32 3.65 4.61
N ARG A 316 25.56 2.73 5.20
CA ARG A 316 25.80 1.29 5.06
C ARG A 316 24.57 0.60 4.51
N TYR A 317 24.76 -0.55 3.89
CA TYR A 317 23.65 -1.41 3.52
C TYR A 317 23.82 -2.81 4.11
N TYR A 318 22.70 -3.46 4.34
CA TYR A 318 22.60 -4.79 4.91
C TYR A 318 21.72 -5.67 4.02
N GLU A 319 22.06 -6.95 3.93
CA GLU A 319 21.44 -7.85 2.96
C GLU A 319 20.75 -9.02 3.63
N TRP A 320 19.68 -9.48 3.01
CA TRP A 320 18.99 -10.70 3.36
C TRP A 320 18.72 -11.56 2.12
N LYS A 321 18.14 -12.74 2.30
CA LYS A 321 17.66 -13.60 1.21
C LYS A 321 16.70 -12.82 0.31
N ASN A 322 16.64 -13.19 -0.98
CA ASN A 322 15.68 -12.65 -1.93
C ASN A 322 14.25 -12.80 -1.36
N CYS A 323 13.55 -11.68 -1.25
CA CYS A 323 12.15 -11.54 -0.83
C CYS A 323 11.73 -10.10 -1.11
N MET A 324 10.45 -9.78 -0.89
CA MET A 324 9.93 -8.43 -1.00
C MET A 324 9.41 -7.94 0.36
N PRO A 325 10.22 -7.21 1.15
CA PRO A 325 9.73 -6.49 2.31
C PRO A 325 8.94 -5.27 1.81
N VAL A 326 7.61 -5.29 1.87
CA VAL A 326 6.78 -4.37 1.07
C VAL A 326 6.62 -3.01 1.75
N HIS A 327 5.73 -2.90 2.73
CA HIS A 327 5.51 -1.66 3.48
C HIS A 327 6.02 -1.78 4.92
N THR A 328 6.45 -0.65 5.46
CA THR A 328 7.02 -0.51 6.80
C THR A 328 5.96 -0.01 7.79
N ALA A 329 5.93 -0.59 9.00
CA ALA A 329 5.09 -0.09 10.08
C ALA A 329 5.79 1.04 10.86
N GLY A 330 6.99 0.75 11.36
CA GLY A 330 7.83 1.68 12.10
C GLY A 330 9.17 1.07 12.46
N ALA A 331 10.08 1.91 12.96
CA ALA A 331 11.43 1.52 13.36
C ALA A 331 11.89 2.30 14.60
N TRP A 332 12.83 1.73 15.35
CA TRP A 332 13.40 2.33 16.55
C TRP A 332 14.84 1.90 16.81
N GLU A 333 15.49 2.60 17.73
CA GLU A 333 16.83 2.30 18.22
C GLU A 333 16.73 1.50 19.51
N GLY A 334 17.26 0.28 19.48
CA GLY A 334 17.29 -0.62 20.63
C GLY A 334 18.27 -0.16 21.71
N LYS A 335 17.96 -0.52 22.96
CA LYS A 335 18.88 -0.29 24.10
C LYS A 335 20.18 -1.09 23.98
N ASP A 336 20.21 -2.10 23.12
CA ASP A 336 21.37 -2.91 22.78
C ASP A 336 22.23 -2.28 21.67
N GLY A 337 21.85 -1.10 21.16
CA GLY A 337 22.57 -0.37 20.12
C GLY A 337 22.28 -0.82 18.69
N LYS A 338 21.31 -1.73 18.49
CA LYS A 338 20.83 -2.15 17.16
C LYS A 338 19.67 -1.28 16.69
N LEU A 339 19.39 -1.31 15.39
CA LEU A 339 18.13 -0.80 14.85
C LEU A 339 17.14 -1.93 14.67
N TYR A 340 15.87 -1.64 14.89
CA TYR A 340 14.75 -2.54 14.61
C TYR A 340 13.78 -1.89 13.64
N MET A 341 13.23 -2.67 12.72
CA MET A 341 12.25 -2.23 11.74
C MET A 341 11.23 -3.35 11.51
N GLU A 342 9.96 -3.01 11.38
CA GLU A 342 8.91 -3.98 11.08
C GLU A 342 8.32 -3.74 9.69
N THR A 343 8.14 -4.82 8.93
CA THR A 343 7.57 -4.77 7.57
C THR A 343 6.67 -5.97 7.32
N SER A 344 5.68 -5.80 6.44
CA SER A 344 5.15 -6.94 5.69
C SER A 344 6.27 -7.52 4.82
N ARG A 345 6.19 -8.82 4.51
CA ARG A 345 7.17 -9.50 3.67
C ARG A 345 6.48 -10.58 2.84
N VAL A 346 6.82 -10.59 1.56
CA VAL A 346 6.43 -11.62 0.60
C VAL A 346 7.67 -12.42 0.21
N HIS A 347 7.59 -13.75 0.24
CA HIS A 347 8.75 -14.65 0.00
C HIS A 347 9.09 -14.83 -1.49
N ASP A 348 8.50 -14.05 -2.39
CA ASP A 348 8.70 -14.10 -3.84
C ASP A 348 8.37 -12.73 -4.47
N ASN A 349 8.42 -12.63 -5.80
CA ASN A 349 7.98 -11.47 -6.54
C ASN A 349 6.49 -11.21 -6.32
N ALA A 350 6.22 -10.14 -5.60
CA ALA A 350 4.88 -9.72 -5.27
C ALA A 350 4.22 -8.99 -6.46
N PHE A 351 4.98 -8.51 -7.45
CA PHE A 351 4.46 -7.87 -8.66
C PHE A 351 4.67 -8.74 -9.91
N PRO A 352 3.80 -9.73 -10.16
CA PRO A 352 3.94 -10.67 -11.29
C PRO A 352 3.87 -10.00 -12.67
N PHE A 353 3.42 -8.74 -12.75
CA PHE A 353 3.46 -7.92 -13.98
C PHE A 353 4.85 -7.33 -14.29
N PHE A 354 5.82 -7.51 -13.39
CA PHE A 354 7.25 -7.27 -13.62
C PHE A 354 8.05 -8.58 -13.47
N PRO A 355 7.82 -9.59 -14.33
CA PRO A 355 8.57 -10.83 -14.26
C PRO A 355 10.05 -10.61 -14.66
N PRO A 356 10.95 -11.55 -14.33
CA PRO A 356 12.29 -11.57 -14.91
C PRO A 356 12.24 -11.76 -16.43
N GLU A 357 13.37 -11.52 -17.10
CA GLU A 357 13.47 -11.69 -18.57
C GLU A 357 13.25 -13.14 -19.04
N ASP A 358 13.50 -14.12 -18.17
CA ASP A 358 13.22 -15.55 -18.46
C ASP A 358 11.72 -15.91 -18.38
N GLY A 359 10.87 -14.95 -17.96
CA GLY A 359 9.42 -15.11 -17.87
C GLY A 359 8.95 -15.91 -16.65
N ARG A 360 9.83 -16.19 -15.67
CA ARG A 360 9.46 -16.89 -14.44
C ARG A 360 8.39 -16.12 -13.68
N MET A 361 7.35 -16.84 -13.25
CA MET A 361 6.27 -16.30 -12.43
C MET A 361 6.47 -16.72 -10.97
N PRO A 362 6.00 -15.90 -10.00
CA PRO A 362 6.05 -16.26 -8.60
C PRO A 362 5.26 -17.54 -8.31
N SER A 363 5.63 -18.23 -7.24
CA SER A 363 4.90 -19.41 -6.78
C SER A 363 3.42 -19.09 -6.51
N PRO A 364 2.47 -19.97 -6.87
CA PRO A 364 1.07 -19.80 -6.47
C PRO A 364 0.89 -19.90 -4.94
N ASP A 365 1.81 -20.58 -4.26
CA ASP A 365 1.82 -20.79 -2.80
C ASP A 365 2.76 -19.79 -2.09
N THR A 366 3.05 -18.64 -2.71
CA THR A 366 3.92 -17.62 -2.12
C THR A 366 3.35 -17.17 -0.77
N LYS A 367 4.20 -17.25 0.24
CA LYS A 367 3.87 -16.83 1.60
C LYS A 367 4.02 -15.33 1.78
N GLY A 368 3.12 -14.76 2.58
CA GLY A 368 3.23 -13.41 3.13
C GLY A 368 3.21 -13.50 4.66
N ASP A 369 4.02 -12.69 5.34
CA ASP A 369 4.08 -12.57 6.80
C ASP A 369 4.41 -11.13 7.24
N PHE A 370 4.24 -10.83 8.53
CA PHE A 370 4.69 -9.58 9.15
C PHE A 370 5.87 -9.87 10.07
N VAL A 371 6.98 -9.16 9.89
CA VAL A 371 8.26 -9.52 10.52
C VAL A 371 9.01 -8.32 11.08
N ARG A 372 9.85 -8.58 12.09
CA ARG A 372 10.80 -7.63 12.68
C ARG A 372 12.24 -7.96 12.29
N TRP A 373 12.89 -7.01 11.63
CA TRP A 373 14.29 -7.03 11.25
C TRP A 373 15.18 -6.45 12.35
N GLU A 374 16.41 -6.94 12.47
CA GLU A 374 17.46 -6.31 13.30
C GLU A 374 18.69 -5.92 12.47
N PHE A 375 19.28 -4.78 12.80
CA PHE A 375 20.49 -4.27 12.15
C PHE A 375 21.55 -3.92 13.20
N ASP A 376 22.65 -4.67 13.20
CA ASP A 376 23.83 -4.37 14.02
C ASP A 376 24.75 -3.39 13.28
N LEU A 377 24.70 -2.12 13.71
CA LEU A 377 25.46 -1.05 13.07
C LEU A 377 26.98 -1.15 13.26
N SER A 378 27.47 -2.01 14.16
CA SER A 378 28.91 -2.27 14.26
C SER A 378 29.44 -3.06 13.05
N LYS A 379 28.56 -3.75 12.32
CA LYS A 379 28.93 -4.55 11.15
C LYS A 379 29.15 -3.67 9.92
N PRO A 380 30.11 -4.03 9.05
CA PRO A 380 30.40 -3.28 7.82
C PRO A 380 29.26 -3.40 6.81
N SER A 381 29.24 -2.50 5.83
CA SER A 381 28.32 -2.55 4.69
C SER A 381 28.45 -3.87 3.92
N GLY A 382 27.33 -4.40 3.40
CA GLY A 382 27.25 -5.70 2.73
C GLY A 382 27.17 -6.89 3.67
N THR A 383 26.93 -6.67 4.97
CA THR A 383 26.73 -7.76 5.93
C THR A 383 25.36 -8.41 5.73
N LYS A 384 25.33 -9.74 5.76
CA LYS A 384 24.07 -10.51 5.83
C LYS A 384 23.49 -10.48 7.24
N ILE A 385 22.25 -10.04 7.39
CA ILE A 385 21.53 -9.98 8.67
C ILE A 385 20.99 -11.37 9.06
N PRO A 386 20.52 -11.61 10.30
CA PRO A 386 19.87 -12.87 10.66
C PRO A 386 18.44 -13.00 10.10
N ASP A 387 17.84 -14.19 10.21
CA ASP A 387 16.41 -14.38 9.94
C ASP A 387 15.60 -13.43 10.85
N PRO A 388 14.62 -12.67 10.31
CA PRO A 388 13.81 -11.77 11.13
C PRO A 388 12.85 -12.53 12.04
N SER A 389 12.40 -11.89 13.11
CA SER A 389 11.38 -12.45 13.99
C SER A 389 10.01 -12.35 13.32
N ILE A 390 9.27 -13.45 13.24
CA ILE A 390 7.90 -13.45 12.69
C ILE A 390 6.95 -12.99 13.80
N LEU A 391 6.22 -11.92 13.53
CA LEU A 391 5.22 -11.34 14.44
C LEU A 391 3.82 -11.85 14.12
N LEU A 392 3.50 -11.96 12.83
CA LEU A 392 2.27 -12.57 12.33
C LEU A 392 2.60 -13.49 11.15
N ASP A 393 2.23 -14.76 11.25
CA ASP A 393 2.42 -15.79 10.20
C ASP A 393 1.12 -16.01 9.42
N VAL A 394 0.59 -14.91 8.86
CA VAL A 394 -0.57 -14.90 7.96
C VAL A 394 -0.32 -13.90 6.83
N PRO A 395 -0.90 -14.08 5.63
CA PRO A 395 -0.81 -13.07 4.59
C PRO A 395 -1.38 -11.74 5.08
N CYS A 396 -0.58 -10.69 5.02
CA CYS A 396 -0.91 -9.38 5.57
C CYS A 396 -0.16 -8.26 4.86
N GLU A 397 -0.69 -7.05 4.91
CA GLU A 397 -0.12 -5.87 4.25
C GLU A 397 -0.67 -4.58 4.89
N PHE A 398 -0.27 -3.42 4.37
CA PHE A 398 -0.68 -2.08 4.78
C PHE A 398 -0.57 -1.83 6.29
N PRO A 399 0.61 -2.08 6.90
CA PRO A 399 0.77 -1.89 8.33
C PRO A 399 0.79 -0.40 8.70
N ARG A 400 0.07 -0.08 9.76
CA ARG A 400 -0.03 1.24 10.39
C ARG A 400 0.20 1.13 11.89
N ILE A 401 0.66 2.23 12.46
CA ILE A 401 0.85 2.39 13.90
C ILE A 401 0.13 3.64 14.38
N ASP A 402 0.14 3.86 15.70
CA ASP A 402 -0.13 5.19 16.23
C ASP A 402 1.03 6.13 15.86
N GLU A 403 0.84 6.95 14.83
CA GLU A 403 1.91 7.78 14.24
C GLU A 403 2.51 8.80 15.22
N ARG A 404 1.87 9.07 16.37
CA ARG A 404 2.45 9.86 17.47
C ARG A 404 3.70 9.20 18.06
N PHE A 405 3.90 7.92 17.81
CA PHE A 405 5.02 7.10 18.27
C PHE A 405 6.02 6.76 17.16
N MET A 406 5.84 7.30 15.94
CA MET A 406 6.81 7.16 14.85
C MET A 406 8.23 7.52 15.33
N THR A 407 9.25 6.72 14.99
CA THR A 407 10.66 6.77 15.46
C THR A 407 10.95 6.11 16.81
N LYS A 408 9.94 5.68 17.57
CA LYS A 408 10.09 5.06 18.90
C LYS A 408 9.63 3.61 18.89
N GLU A 409 10.04 2.86 19.92
CA GLU A 409 9.49 1.54 20.19
C GLU A 409 7.99 1.69 20.49
N TYR A 410 7.15 0.90 19.80
CA TYR A 410 5.70 0.94 19.89
C TYR A 410 5.14 -0.45 20.22
N GLU A 411 3.98 -0.47 20.87
CA GLU A 411 3.24 -1.65 21.23
C GLU A 411 2.25 -2.09 20.15
N TRP A 412 1.54 -1.18 19.47
CA TRP A 412 0.40 -1.56 18.63
C TRP A 412 0.65 -1.40 17.12
N VAL A 413 0.32 -2.45 16.36
CA VAL A 413 0.24 -2.43 14.89
C VAL A 413 -1.17 -2.78 14.44
N PHE A 414 -1.65 -2.05 13.43
CA PHE A 414 -2.89 -2.29 12.72
C PHE A 414 -2.58 -2.59 11.26
N LEU A 415 -3.10 -3.67 10.70
CA LEU A 415 -2.76 -4.07 9.33
C LEU A 415 -3.86 -4.91 8.71
N ASP A 416 -3.97 -4.87 7.39
CA ASP A 416 -4.83 -5.73 6.62
C ASP A 416 -4.31 -7.17 6.69
N VAL A 417 -5.22 -8.12 6.83
CA VAL A 417 -4.90 -9.54 6.91
C VAL A 417 -5.86 -10.36 6.07
N PHE A 418 -5.36 -11.53 5.66
CA PHE A 418 -6.19 -12.62 5.23
C PHE A 418 -6.42 -13.58 6.41
N ILE A 419 -7.65 -13.69 6.88
CA ILE A 419 -8.08 -14.56 7.98
C ILE A 419 -8.41 -15.95 7.38
N PRO A 420 -7.55 -16.98 7.59
CA PRO A 420 -7.64 -18.25 6.85
C PRO A 420 -8.86 -19.12 7.19
N GLU A 421 -9.35 -19.07 8.42
CA GLU A 421 -10.46 -19.92 8.89
C GLU A 421 -11.80 -19.59 8.22
N GLU A 422 -11.89 -18.45 7.53
CA GLU A 422 -13.13 -17.90 6.95
C GLU A 422 -13.05 -17.81 5.41
N SER A 423 -12.35 -18.74 4.74
CA SER A 423 -12.15 -18.70 3.27
C SER A 423 -12.00 -20.08 2.59
N ASP A 424 -12.08 -20.09 1.25
CA ASP A 424 -12.07 -21.28 0.37
C ASP A 424 -10.67 -21.87 0.07
N GLY A 425 -9.63 -21.38 0.78
CA GLY A 425 -8.29 -21.99 0.81
C GLY A 425 -7.36 -21.59 -0.33
N LYS A 426 -7.67 -20.53 -1.09
CA LYS A 426 -6.78 -19.95 -2.11
C LYS A 426 -6.57 -18.47 -1.83
N SER A 427 -5.38 -18.08 -1.39
CA SER A 427 -5.16 -16.69 -1.01
C SER A 427 -3.70 -16.34 -0.85
N ASN A 428 -3.26 -15.44 -1.73
CA ASN A 428 -2.10 -14.58 -1.51
C ASN A 428 -2.61 -13.15 -1.30
N ILE A 429 -1.72 -12.22 -0.92
CA ILE A 429 -2.08 -10.80 -0.70
C ILE A 429 -2.74 -10.14 -1.93
N TYR A 430 -2.60 -10.74 -3.12
CA TYR A 430 -3.16 -10.26 -4.39
C TYR A 430 -4.57 -10.77 -4.69
N GLN A 431 -5.12 -11.62 -3.83
CA GLN A 431 -6.48 -12.16 -3.96
C GLN A 431 -7.45 -11.47 -3.01
N GLY A 432 -6.98 -10.45 -2.28
CA GLY A 432 -7.76 -9.64 -1.35
C GLY A 432 -7.50 -10.00 0.11
N LEU A 433 -7.42 -8.97 0.95
CA LEU A 433 -7.34 -9.08 2.40
C LEU A 433 -8.77 -8.91 2.94
N ASN A 434 -9.24 -9.82 3.79
CA ASN A 434 -10.65 -9.93 4.19
C ASN A 434 -10.91 -9.43 5.62
N GLY A 435 -9.89 -8.90 6.29
CA GLY A 435 -9.99 -8.39 7.64
C GLY A 435 -8.84 -7.46 8.04
N LEU A 436 -8.90 -7.01 9.29
CA LEU A 436 -7.84 -6.25 9.94
C LEU A 436 -7.35 -7.03 11.16
N ALA A 437 -6.06 -6.89 11.48
CA ALA A 437 -5.48 -7.32 12.73
C ALA A 437 -5.05 -6.12 13.58
N MET A 438 -5.24 -6.21 14.89
CA MET A 438 -4.63 -5.36 15.91
C MET A 438 -3.68 -6.24 16.71
N HIS A 439 -2.38 -6.03 16.55
CA HIS A 439 -1.33 -6.84 17.16
C HIS A 439 -0.57 -6.05 18.24
N SER A 440 -0.33 -6.68 19.39
CA SER A 440 0.53 -6.14 20.46
C SER A 440 1.94 -6.74 20.39
N ASN A 441 2.93 -5.91 20.10
CA ASN A 441 4.36 -6.24 20.18
C ASN A 441 4.83 -6.58 21.60
N LYS A 442 4.03 -6.26 22.62
CA LYS A 442 4.38 -6.50 24.03
C LYS A 442 3.83 -7.82 24.56
N THR A 443 2.59 -8.15 24.21
CA THR A 443 1.93 -9.37 24.70
C THR A 443 1.91 -10.49 23.66
N ASN A 444 2.21 -10.20 22.40
CA ASN A 444 2.00 -11.05 21.22
C ASN A 444 0.53 -11.45 21.01
N GLU A 445 -0.41 -10.70 21.60
CA GLU A 445 -1.83 -10.90 21.39
C GLU A 445 -2.27 -10.22 20.09
N THR A 446 -3.10 -10.93 19.31
CA THR A 446 -3.69 -10.39 18.08
C THR A 446 -5.20 -10.53 18.15
N ARG A 447 -5.90 -9.43 17.85
CA ARG A 447 -7.36 -9.38 17.69
C ARG A 447 -7.71 -9.09 16.24
N TYR A 448 -8.82 -9.64 15.76
CA TYR A 448 -9.19 -9.56 14.36
C TYR A 448 -10.56 -8.92 14.18
N PHE A 449 -10.67 -8.08 13.15
CA PHE A 449 -11.93 -7.62 12.58
C PHE A 449 -12.15 -8.34 11.24
N TYR A 450 -13.25 -9.08 11.12
CA TYR A 450 -13.62 -9.73 9.86
C TYR A 450 -14.62 -8.86 9.09
N ALA A 451 -14.32 -8.56 7.82
CA ALA A 451 -15.17 -7.71 6.98
C ALA A 451 -16.42 -8.41 6.45
N GLY A 452 -16.51 -9.74 6.60
CA GLY A 452 -17.60 -10.55 6.08
C GLY A 452 -17.33 -11.11 4.68
N ASP A 453 -18.06 -12.17 4.33
CA ASP A 453 -17.85 -12.91 3.08
C ASP A 453 -17.96 -12.02 1.84
N GLY A 454 -17.05 -12.23 0.88
CA GLY A 454 -17.04 -11.47 -0.37
C GLY A 454 -16.68 -9.99 -0.18
N SER A 455 -15.97 -9.65 0.90
CA SER A 455 -15.48 -8.31 1.16
C SER A 455 -13.97 -8.25 1.16
N HIS A 456 -13.41 -7.14 0.67
CA HIS A 456 -12.00 -6.82 0.83
C HIS A 456 -11.82 -5.55 1.67
N VAL A 457 -10.72 -5.50 2.40
CA VAL A 457 -10.30 -4.36 3.21
C VAL A 457 -9.21 -3.60 2.48
N GLN A 458 -9.25 -2.29 2.60
CA GLN A 458 -8.20 -1.37 2.16
C GLN A 458 -7.47 -0.81 3.37
N GLU A 459 -6.29 -0.23 3.11
CA GLU A 459 -5.38 0.32 4.11
C GLU A 459 -6.11 1.10 5.23
N PRO A 460 -5.96 0.68 6.50
CA PRO A 460 -6.57 1.32 7.65
C PRO A 460 -5.85 2.61 8.01
N ILE A 461 -6.42 3.34 8.96
CA ILE A 461 -5.72 4.42 9.65
C ILE A 461 -6.13 4.51 11.10
N PHE A 462 -5.17 4.83 11.96
CA PHE A 462 -5.41 5.03 13.39
C PHE A 462 -5.72 6.50 13.69
N ILE A 463 -6.73 6.71 14.53
CA ILE A 463 -7.15 8.02 15.03
C ILE A 463 -7.07 7.99 16.57
N PRO A 464 -6.21 8.79 17.21
CA PRO A 464 -6.10 8.79 18.66
C PRO A 464 -7.37 9.35 19.32
N ARG A 465 -7.79 8.75 20.44
CA ARG A 465 -9.00 9.19 21.16
C ARG A 465 -8.94 10.63 21.62
N SER A 466 -7.73 11.06 21.97
CA SER A 466 -7.37 12.44 22.30
C SER A 466 -5.87 12.61 22.09
N LYS A 467 -5.37 13.84 22.08
CA LYS A 467 -3.94 14.13 21.95
C LYS A 467 -3.10 13.43 23.01
N ASP A 468 -3.63 13.32 24.23
CA ASP A 468 -2.96 12.74 25.40
C ASP A 468 -3.36 11.28 25.66
N ALA A 469 -4.14 10.65 24.77
CA ALA A 469 -4.52 9.26 24.90
C ALA A 469 -3.28 8.36 24.88
N LYS A 470 -3.34 7.25 25.63
CA LYS A 470 -2.30 6.21 25.56
C LYS A 470 -2.14 5.71 24.12
N GLU A 471 -0.96 5.18 23.83
CA GLU A 471 -0.69 4.52 22.55
C GLU A 471 -1.79 3.52 22.20
N GLY A 472 -2.31 3.60 20.97
CA GLY A 472 -3.34 2.68 20.48
C GLY A 472 -4.73 2.87 21.08
N ASP A 473 -4.94 3.80 22.02
CA ASP A 473 -6.29 4.13 22.53
C ASP A 473 -6.97 5.13 21.59
N GLY A 474 -7.92 4.64 20.79
CA GLY A 474 -8.53 5.41 19.73
C GLY A 474 -9.44 4.58 18.85
N TRP A 475 -9.42 4.89 17.56
CA TRP A 475 -10.22 4.24 16.54
C TRP A 475 -9.36 3.86 15.34
N VAL A 476 -9.79 2.81 14.65
CA VAL A 476 -9.29 2.49 13.32
C VAL A 476 -10.39 2.74 12.30
N VAL A 477 -10.05 3.42 11.22
CA VAL A 477 -10.93 3.67 10.08
C VAL A 477 -10.38 2.95 8.86
N ALA A 478 -11.22 2.23 8.14
CA ALA A 478 -10.82 1.50 6.94
C ALA A 478 -11.96 1.44 5.93
N MET A 479 -11.63 1.35 4.64
CA MET A 479 -12.62 1.14 3.59
C MET A 479 -12.80 -0.36 3.33
N ILE A 480 -14.06 -0.78 3.24
CA ILE A 480 -14.45 -2.14 2.92
C ILE A 480 -15.13 -2.13 1.55
N GLU A 481 -14.63 -2.91 0.62
CA GLU A 481 -15.28 -3.21 -0.67
C GLU A 481 -16.19 -4.42 -0.49
N GLU A 482 -17.51 -4.21 -0.41
CA GLU A 482 -18.49 -5.29 -0.36
C GLU A 482 -18.81 -5.76 -1.80
N ARG A 483 -18.08 -6.77 -2.29
CA ARG A 483 -18.11 -7.15 -3.72
C ARG A 483 -19.43 -7.75 -4.17
N ILE A 484 -20.12 -8.47 -3.27
CA ILE A 484 -21.46 -9.04 -3.56
C ILE A 484 -22.49 -7.91 -3.71
N ALA A 485 -22.39 -6.87 -2.87
CA ALA A 485 -23.30 -5.72 -2.90
C ALA A 485 -22.86 -4.64 -3.90
N ASN A 486 -21.66 -4.76 -4.49
CA ASN A 486 -21.04 -3.82 -5.41
C ASN A 486 -21.04 -2.37 -4.85
N ARG A 487 -20.61 -2.22 -3.60
CA ARG A 487 -20.50 -0.93 -2.91
C ARG A 487 -19.30 -0.91 -1.98
N CYS A 488 -18.90 0.29 -1.57
CA CYS A 488 -17.91 0.48 -0.53
C CYS A 488 -18.56 1.01 0.75
N VAL A 489 -17.97 0.70 1.89
CA VAL A 489 -18.36 1.30 3.16
C VAL A 489 -17.11 1.70 3.91
N LEU A 490 -17.19 2.77 4.69
CA LEU A 490 -16.13 3.15 5.61
C LEU A 490 -16.54 2.65 7.00
N VAL A 491 -15.69 1.86 7.64
CA VAL A 491 -15.93 1.35 8.99
C VAL A 491 -15.14 2.16 10.00
N VAL A 492 -15.73 2.39 11.18
CA VAL A 492 -15.05 2.94 12.35
C VAL A 492 -15.05 1.85 13.42
N ILE A 493 -13.87 1.47 13.90
CA ILE A 493 -13.65 0.39 14.86
C ILE A 493 -13.03 1.01 16.11
N ASP A 494 -13.58 0.74 17.30
CA ASP A 494 -12.95 1.17 18.56
C ASP A 494 -11.89 0.15 18.96
N THR A 495 -10.66 0.61 19.25
CA THR A 495 -9.55 -0.30 19.58
C THR A 495 -9.79 -1.09 20.88
N ARG A 496 -10.73 -0.67 21.73
CA ARG A 496 -11.15 -1.41 22.92
C ARG A 496 -12.02 -2.62 22.58
N GLU A 497 -12.75 -2.58 21.47
CA GLU A 497 -13.65 -3.63 20.97
C GLU A 497 -13.40 -3.86 19.47
N PHE A 498 -12.15 -4.25 19.14
CA PHE A 498 -11.63 -4.29 17.77
C PHE A 498 -12.36 -5.30 16.86
N GLU A 499 -13.06 -6.28 17.43
CA GLU A 499 -13.74 -7.33 16.68
C GLU A 499 -15.01 -6.87 15.96
N LYS A 500 -15.45 -5.61 16.16
CA LYS A 500 -16.66 -5.06 15.53
C LYS A 500 -16.56 -3.57 15.23
N ALA A 501 -17.26 -3.16 14.17
CA ALA A 501 -17.43 -1.75 13.86
C ALA A 501 -18.45 -1.09 14.81
N ILE A 502 -18.16 0.12 15.27
CA ILE A 502 -19.08 0.98 16.02
C ILE A 502 -19.89 1.92 15.11
N ALA A 503 -19.38 2.18 13.90
CA ALA A 503 -20.09 2.89 12.85
C ALA A 503 -19.73 2.35 11.46
N ILE A 504 -20.70 2.37 10.55
CA ILE A 504 -20.54 2.07 9.14
C ILE A 504 -21.12 3.22 8.34
N ILE A 505 -20.28 3.92 7.59
CA ILE A 505 -20.65 5.00 6.69
C ILE A 505 -20.83 4.40 5.30
N GLU A 506 -22.05 4.46 4.77
CA GLU A 506 -22.38 3.85 3.50
C GLU A 506 -21.99 4.74 2.32
N PHE A 507 -21.16 4.21 1.42
CA PHE A 507 -20.75 4.89 0.20
C PHE A 507 -21.12 3.99 -1.00
N ALA A 508 -22.28 4.24 -1.61
CA ALA A 508 -22.95 3.32 -2.53
C ALA A 508 -22.27 3.10 -3.90
N VAL A 509 -20.95 3.18 -3.97
CA VAL A 509 -20.20 3.12 -5.21
C VAL A 509 -18.98 2.20 -5.09
N PRO A 510 -18.75 1.27 -6.04
CA PRO A 510 -17.59 0.39 -6.01
C PRO A 510 -16.32 1.20 -6.25
N TYR A 511 -15.33 1.05 -5.37
CA TYR A 511 -14.23 2.01 -5.27
C TYR A 511 -12.94 1.37 -4.67
N GLN A 512 -11.77 1.57 -5.30
CA GLN A 512 -10.43 1.06 -4.93
C GLN A 512 -9.59 2.07 -4.10
N SER A 513 -8.54 1.71 -3.32
CA SER A 513 -7.23 2.41 -3.15
C SER A 513 -6.39 2.23 -1.84
N SER A 514 -5.26 2.99 -1.73
CA SER A 514 -4.45 3.35 -0.54
C SER A 514 -4.92 4.64 0.19
N SER A 515 -4.51 4.84 1.44
CA SER A 515 -5.17 5.74 2.42
C SER A 515 -4.23 6.59 3.31
N THR A 516 -4.66 7.79 3.70
CA THR A 516 -4.00 8.69 4.67
C THR A 516 -5.04 9.46 5.51
N TRP A 517 -4.68 10.01 6.67
CA TRP A 517 -5.59 10.73 7.56
C TRP A 517 -5.03 12.10 7.89
#